data_AF-A0A6N8BI92-F1
#
_entry.id   AF-A0A6N8BI92-F1
#
_cell.length_a   1.000
_cell.length_b   1.000
_cell.length_c   1.000
_cell.angle_alpha   90.00
_cell.angle_beta   90.00
_cell.angle_gamma   90.00
#
_symmetry.space_group_name_H-M   'P 1'
#
loop_
_entity.id
_entity.type
_entity.pdbx_description
1 polymer ?
#
loop_
_entity_poly.entity_id
_entity_poly.type
_entity_poly.pdbx_seq_one_letter_code
_entity_poly.pdbx_strand_id
1 'polypeptide(L)'
;MKHPTNTHIIFANSFQEAKKKYQSMDIKTKDPKPNLECFKVTELDDFDLSEDFNFVGEISVSPPIMETIRKDPSKAFVLYCMENVAH
;
A
#
# COMPACT_ATOMS: atom_id res chain seq x y z
N MET A 1 1.44 14.91 13.44
CA MET A 1 0.63 14.62 12.24
C MET A 1 0.94 13.20 11.83
N LYS A 2 -0.02 12.45 11.26
CA LYS A 2 0.25 11.07 10.84
C LYS A 2 0.85 11.08 9.43
N HIS A 3 1.91 10.31 9.21
CA HIS A 3 2.57 10.19 7.92
C HIS A 3 2.53 8.74 7.45
N PRO A 4 2.39 8.49 6.14
CA PRO A 4 2.48 7.14 5.59
C PRO A 4 3.92 6.64 5.65
N THR A 5 4.09 5.42 6.13
CA THR A 5 5.36 4.72 6.26
C THR A 5 5.21 3.26 5.88
N ASN A 6 6.34 2.58 5.64
CA ASN A 6 6.39 1.14 5.40
C ASN A 6 5.46 0.68 4.26
N THR A 7 5.46 1.40 3.14
CA THR A 7 4.65 1.05 1.98
C THR A 7 5.11 -0.26 1.33
N HIS A 8 4.17 -1.17 1.08
CA HIS A 8 4.41 -2.42 0.37
C HIS A 8 3.30 -2.74 -0.63
N ILE A 9 3.70 -3.33 -1.76
CA ILE A 9 2.77 -3.93 -2.73
C ILE A 9 2.67 -5.42 -2.44
N ILE A 10 1.44 -5.91 -2.22
CA ILE A 10 1.16 -7.30 -1.90
C ILE A 10 0.16 -7.86 -2.90
N PHE A 11 0.55 -8.94 -3.56
CA PHE A 11 -0.37 -9.71 -4.40
C PHE A 11 -1.18 -10.68 -3.53
N ALA A 12 -2.50 -10.54 -3.54
CA ALA A 12 -3.43 -11.35 -2.75
C ALA A 12 -4.80 -11.47 -3.44
N ASN A 13 -5.63 -12.42 -3.01
CA ASN A 13 -6.99 -12.60 -3.55
C ASN A 13 -8.04 -11.88 -2.72
N SER A 14 -7.67 -11.33 -1.56
CA SER A 14 -8.59 -10.62 -0.66
C SER A 14 -7.86 -9.62 0.24
N PHE A 15 -8.59 -8.63 0.74
CA PHE A 15 -8.09 -7.67 1.74
C PHE A 15 -7.54 -8.35 3.00
N GLN A 16 -8.21 -9.41 3.49
CA GLN A 16 -7.75 -10.14 4.68
C GLN A 16 -6.43 -10.86 4.43
N GLU A 17 -6.28 -11.48 3.26
CA GLU A 17 -5.02 -12.13 2.87
C GLU A 17 -3.89 -11.12 2.73
N ALA A 18 -4.14 -9.97 2.08
CA ALA A 18 -3.15 -8.91 1.91
C ALA A 18 -2.67 -8.38 3.27
N LYS A 19 -3.60 -8.08 4.19
CA LYS A 19 -3.27 -7.64 5.56
C LYS A 19 -2.47 -8.70 6.32
N LYS A 20 -2.87 -9.97 6.23
CA LYS A 20 -2.16 -11.07 6.89
C LYS A 20 -0.73 -11.22 6.37
N LYS A 21 -0.53 -11.12 5.05
CA LYS A 21 0.81 -11.13 4.43
C LYS A 21 1.67 -9.99 4.94
N TYR A 22 1.14 -8.77 4.97
CA TYR A 22 1.83 -7.59 5.50
C TYR A 22 2.22 -7.76 6.97
N GLN A 23 1.29 -8.20 7.81
CA GLN A 23 1.54 -8.46 9.23
C GLN A 23 2.60 -9.55 9.45
N SER A 24 2.68 -10.52 8.54
CA SER A 24 3.69 -11.59 8.59
C SER A 24 5.10 -11.12 8.24
N MET A 25 5.26 -9.89 7.72
CA MET A 25 6.57 -9.30 7.43
C MET A 25 7.27 -8.75 8.68
N ASP A 26 6.60 -8.74 9.84
CA ASP A 26 7.13 -8.26 11.14
C ASP A 26 7.80 -6.87 11.04
N ILE A 27 7.12 -5.96 10.36
CA ILE A 27 7.57 -4.58 10.16
C ILE A 27 7.56 -3.85 11.50
N LYS A 28 8.72 -3.31 11.90
CA LYS A 28 8.84 -2.53 13.12
C LYS A 28 8.33 -1.11 12.91
N THR A 29 7.28 -0.75 13.66
CA THR A 29 6.69 0.59 13.66
C THR A 29 7.21 1.36 14.86
N LYS A 30 7.39 2.68 14.71
CA LYS A 30 7.76 3.58 15.81
C LYS A 30 6.53 3.98 16.62
N ASP A 31 5.37 4.01 15.97
CA ASP A 31 4.08 4.22 16.62
C ASP A 31 3.63 2.91 17.30
N PRO A 32 3.23 2.91 18.59
CA PRO A 32 2.67 1.73 19.26
C PRO A 32 1.26 1.36 18.76
N LYS A 33 0.58 2.24 18.02
CA LYS A 33 -0.74 2.01 17.42
C LYS A 33 -0.77 2.53 15.97
N PRO A 34 0.05 1.96 15.07
CA PRO A 34 0.06 2.35 13.68
C PRO A 34 -1.29 1.97 13.05
N ASN A 35 -1.87 2.86 12.25
CA ASN A 35 -3.08 2.50 11.49
C ASN A 35 -2.66 1.89 10.15
N LEU A 36 -3.05 0.65 9.86
CA LEU A 36 -2.73 -0.02 8.61
C LEU A 36 -3.80 0.30 7.56
N GLU A 37 -3.41 1.05 6.55
CA GLU A 37 -4.21 1.30 5.36
C GLU A 37 -3.96 0.21 4.31
N CYS A 38 -5.00 -0.14 3.55
CA CYS A 38 -4.94 -1.19 2.54
C CYS A 38 -5.91 -0.87 1.41
N PHE A 39 -5.36 -0.67 0.22
CA PHE A 39 -6.11 -0.32 -0.98
C PHE A 39 -5.86 -1.34 -2.07
N LYS A 40 -6.93 -1.80 -2.72
CA LYS A 40 -6.79 -2.59 -3.95
C LYS A 40 -6.77 -1.63 -5.12
N VAL A 41 -5.73 -1.70 -5.94
CA VAL A 41 -5.49 -0.69 -6.98
C VAL A 41 -6.64 -0.59 -7.99
N THR A 42 -7.29 -1.70 -8.31
CA THR A 42 -8.40 -1.74 -9.27
C THR A 42 -9.74 -1.25 -8.70
N GLU A 43 -9.81 -1.01 -7.40
CA GLU A 43 -11.02 -0.48 -6.73
C GLU A 43 -10.89 1.02 -6.44
N LEU A 44 -9.80 1.65 -6.89
CA LEU A 44 -9.58 3.09 -6.79
C LEU A 44 -10.03 3.75 -8.10
N ASP A 45 -11.02 4.63 -8.02
CA ASP A 45 -11.60 5.31 -9.20
C ASP A 45 -10.55 6.14 -9.96
N ASP A 46 -9.60 6.74 -9.24
CA ASP A 46 -8.56 7.61 -9.80
C ASP A 46 -7.26 6.87 -10.19
N PHE A 47 -7.26 5.53 -10.13
CA PHE A 47 -6.06 4.74 -10.44
C PHE A 47 -6.04 4.29 -11.91
N ASP A 48 -5.07 4.80 -12.67
CA ASP A 48 -4.90 4.48 -14.09
C ASP A 48 -3.67 3.61 -14.32
N LEU A 49 -3.89 2.39 -14.82
CA LEU A 49 -2.81 1.44 -15.14
C LEU A 49 -1.95 1.86 -16.33
N SER A 50 -2.40 2.80 -17.15
CA SER A 50 -1.64 3.33 -18.27
C SER A 50 -0.62 4.40 -17.84
N GLU A 51 -0.93 5.15 -16.77
CA GLU A 51 -0.09 6.21 -16.22
C GLU A 51 1.20 5.68 -15.58
N ASP A 52 2.28 6.45 -15.73
CA ASP A 52 3.61 6.09 -15.20
C ASP A 52 3.68 6.20 -13.67
N PHE A 53 2.81 6.99 -13.06
CA PHE A 53 2.69 7.12 -11.61
C PHE A 53 1.21 7.27 -11.22
N ASN A 54 0.88 6.88 -10.00
CA ASN A 54 -0.47 7.05 -9.44
C ASN A 54 -0.41 7.50 -7.98
N PHE A 55 -1.53 8.01 -7.48
CA PHE A 55 -1.74 8.21 -6.04
C PHE A 55 -2.61 7.10 -5.48
N VAL A 56 -2.21 6.56 -4.33
CA VAL A 56 -2.96 5.53 -3.62
C VAL A 56 -3.11 5.96 -2.17
N GLY A 57 -4.31 6.45 -1.83
CA GLY A 57 -4.53 7.10 -0.54
C GLY A 57 -3.61 8.31 -0.38
N GLU A 58 -2.70 8.25 0.59
CA GLU A 58 -1.78 9.33 0.98
C GLU A 58 -0.37 9.21 0.38
N ILE A 59 -0.15 8.25 -0.54
CA ILE A 59 1.17 8.01 -1.14
C ILE A 59 1.16 8.11 -2.66
N SER A 60 2.31 8.43 -3.23
CA SER A 60 2.57 8.28 -4.66
C SER A 60 3.28 6.95 -4.93
N VAL A 61 2.80 6.20 -5.92
CA VAL A 61 3.46 5.01 -6.45
C VAL A 61 4.24 5.40 -7.71
N SER A 62 5.57 5.21 -7.65
CA SER A 62 6.51 5.58 -8.71
C SER A 62 6.52 4.56 -9.87
N PRO A 63 7.12 4.89 -11.03
CA PRO A 63 7.13 4.00 -12.20
C PRO A 63 7.60 2.56 -11.92
N PRO A 64 8.68 2.29 -11.17
CA PRO A 64 9.09 0.91 -10.87
C PRO A 64 8.06 0.13 -10.04
N ILE A 65 7.30 0.82 -9.20
CA ILE A 65 6.22 0.24 -8.41
C ILE A 65 5.00 -0.02 -9.30
N MET A 66 4.68 0.92 -10.20
CA MET A 66 3.65 0.73 -11.22
C MET A 66 3.95 -0.46 -12.12
N GLU A 67 5.19 -0.63 -12.59
CA GLU A 67 5.61 -1.82 -13.34
C GLU A 67 5.37 -3.12 -12.58
N THR A 68 5.59 -3.11 -11.26
CA THR A 68 5.30 -4.27 -10.41
C THR A 68 3.80 -4.52 -10.36
N ILE A 69 2.98 -3.49 -10.09
CA ILE A 69 1.52 -3.58 -10.03
C ILE A 69 0.94 -4.11 -11.35
N ARG A 70 1.44 -3.63 -12.50
CA ARG A 70 0.98 -4.04 -13.83
C ARG A 70 1.18 -5.53 -14.13
N LYS A 71 2.01 -6.27 -13.37
CA LYS A 71 2.18 -7.73 -13.52
C LYS A 71 0.92 -8.51 -13.16
N ASP A 72 0.18 -8.08 -12.14
CA ASP A 72 -1.11 -8.66 -11.75
C ASP A 72 -1.95 -7.61 -11.01
N PRO A 73 -2.52 -6.62 -11.73
CA PRO A 73 -3.21 -5.51 -11.09
C PRO A 73 -4.46 -5.97 -10.33
N SER A 74 -5.12 -7.04 -10.80
CA SER A 74 -6.31 -7.61 -10.16
C SER A 74 -6.08 -8.10 -8.73
N LYS A 75 -4.83 -8.47 -8.42
CA LYS A 75 -4.40 -8.95 -7.11
C LYS A 75 -3.52 -7.96 -6.37
N ALA A 76 -3.19 -6.81 -6.95
CA ALA A 76 -2.29 -5.86 -6.34
C ALA A 76 -2.98 -5.03 -5.26
N PHE A 77 -2.53 -5.21 -4.02
CA PHE A 77 -2.89 -4.37 -2.89
C PHE A 77 -1.71 -3.50 -2.49
N VAL A 78 -1.97 -2.25 -2.21
CA VAL A 78 -1.00 -1.30 -1.66
C VAL A 78 -1.32 -1.12 -0.18
N LEU A 79 -0.35 -1.43 0.67
CA LEU A 79 -0.49 -1.33 2.12
C LEU A 79 0.58 -0.42 2.70
N TYR A 80 0.21 0.42 3.65
CA TYR A 80 1.14 1.27 4.38
C TYR A 80 0.59 1.60 5.78
N CYS A 81 1.48 1.94 6.70
CA CYS A 81 1.11 2.36 8.04
C CYS A 81 1.00 3.89 8.10
N MET A 82 -0.04 4.41 8.74
CA MET A 82 -0.14 5.82 9.12
C MET A 82 0.34 5.96 10.57
N GLU A 83 1.54 6.49 10.73
CA GLU A 83 2.23 6.63 12.01
C GLU A 83 2.31 8.10 12.45
N ASN A 84 2.08 8.37 13.74
CA ASN A 84 2.44 9.67 14.31
C ASN A 84 3.95 9.69 14.58
N VAL A 85 4.72 10.10 13.58
CA VAL A 85 6.13 10.47 13.78
C VAL A 85 6.18 11.82 14.50
N ALA A 86 5.93 11.80 15.81
CA ALA A 86 6.35 12.89 16.67
C ALA A 86 7.88 12.87 16.70
N HIS A 87 8.49 13.95 16.21
CA HIS A 87 9.91 14.23 16.39
C HIS A 87 10.18 14.70 17.82
#